data_AF-A0A939WNP4-F1
#
_entry.id   AF-A0A939WNP4-F1
#
_cell.length_a   1.000
_cell.length_b   1.000
_cell.length_c   1.000
_cell.angle_alpha   90.00
_cell.angle_beta   90.00
_cell.angle_gamma   90.00
#
_symmetry.space_group_name_H-M   'P 1'
#
loop_
_entity.id
_entity.type
_entity.pdbx_description
1 polymer ?
#
loop_
_entity_poly.entity_id
_entity_poly.type
_entity_poly.pdbx_seq_one_letter_code
_entity_poly.pdbx_strand_id
1 'polypeptide(L)'
;MFEKIKRRKLLKKLAIQGNRLEWIKKKRKNLPEQVEKKLDENIRKISDIFDEKVRAKNSDVPFSEEKYPKLALEYLKKALGETNYNLEHYFKKYRQNALWELFDELWLVVLIALILKFFVIGSFRVPTGSMVDTIEIGDNLFVSMFYYGLTLPFAETQFVEFADPKRGEIITFTEPGPDKKALVKRVIGVPGDTIYITGKNVYVNGKKLEREEVGKVGYYSSRGRIEDTTQFTETDENGNKYNVIYNDSFTDEIREQVNSRCPYCERTFTVPERNYFVMGDNRDDSLDSRYWGFVPRGNVQGKPLFVWFSVQFGNSIFDIKELRLNRIGHFFK
;
A
#
# COMPACT_ATOMS: atom_id res chain seq x y z
N MET A 1 -14.97 -0.08 -54.28
CA MET A 1 -14.53 -0.75 -53.02
C MET A 1 -14.89 0.04 -51.75
N PHE A 2 -14.81 1.38 -51.76
CA PHE A 2 -15.11 2.27 -50.62
C PHE A 2 -16.60 2.34 -50.18
N GLU A 3 -17.54 2.17 -51.12
CA GLU A 3 -18.99 2.16 -50.88
C GLU A 3 -19.46 0.96 -50.02
N LYS A 4 -18.93 -0.25 -50.28
CA LYS A 4 -19.26 -1.47 -49.52
C LYS A 4 -18.77 -1.43 -48.06
N ILE A 5 -17.70 -0.68 -47.78
CA ILE A 5 -17.12 -0.54 -46.43
C ILE A 5 -17.92 0.49 -45.60
N LYS A 6 -18.36 1.60 -46.20
CA LYS A 6 -19.28 2.57 -45.55
C LYS A 6 -20.63 1.93 -45.20
N ARG A 7 -21.19 1.12 -46.10
CA ARG A 7 -22.48 0.43 -45.88
C ARG A 7 -22.41 -0.64 -44.78
N ARG A 8 -21.30 -1.40 -44.67
CA ARG A 8 -21.06 -2.35 -43.56
C ARG A 8 -20.86 -1.67 -42.20
N LYS A 9 -20.23 -0.49 -42.16
CA LYS A 9 -20.13 0.32 -40.91
C LYS A 9 -21.48 0.90 -40.49
N LEU A 10 -22.32 1.32 -41.46
CA LEU A 10 -23.68 1.80 -41.21
C LEU A 10 -24.59 0.69 -40.66
N LEU A 11 -24.53 -0.52 -41.24
CA LEU A 11 -25.30 -1.67 -40.78
C LEU A 11 -24.86 -2.20 -39.40
N LYS A 12 -23.55 -2.19 -39.09
CA LYS A 12 -23.05 -2.48 -37.73
C LYS A 12 -23.49 -1.42 -36.71
N LYS A 13 -23.58 -0.15 -37.09
CA LYS A 13 -24.08 0.94 -36.22
C LYS A 13 -25.59 0.87 -36.00
N LEU A 14 -26.37 0.44 -37.01
CA LEU A 14 -27.80 0.18 -36.87
C LEU A 14 -28.08 -1.05 -35.97
N ALA A 15 -27.23 -2.08 -36.01
CA ALA A 15 -27.30 -3.21 -35.08
C ALA A 15 -27.05 -2.80 -33.62
N ILE A 16 -26.19 -1.80 -33.38
CA ILE A 16 -25.96 -1.21 -32.05
C ILE A 16 -27.16 -0.38 -31.57
N GLN A 17 -27.90 0.27 -32.47
CA GLN A 17 -29.18 0.92 -32.16
C GLN A 17 -30.30 -0.09 -31.85
N GLY A 18 -30.28 -1.27 -32.50
CA GLY A 18 -31.17 -2.40 -32.18
C GLY A 18 -31.01 -2.89 -30.73
N ASN A 19 -29.78 -3.00 -30.23
CA ASN A 19 -29.50 -3.36 -28.83
C ASN A 19 -29.95 -2.29 -27.82
N ARG A 20 -29.97 -1.02 -28.22
CA ARG A 20 -30.42 0.10 -27.37
C ARG A 20 -31.95 0.19 -27.31
N LEU A 21 -32.62 -0.17 -28.41
CA LEU A 21 -34.08 -0.40 -28.45
C LEU A 21 -34.46 -1.67 -27.69
N GLU A 22 -33.66 -2.73 -27.71
CA GLU A 22 -33.84 -3.91 -26.84
C GLU A 22 -33.67 -3.56 -25.36
N TRP A 23 -32.70 -2.71 -25.00
CA TRP A 23 -32.52 -2.22 -23.63
C TRP A 23 -33.76 -1.44 -23.14
N ILE A 24 -34.33 -0.58 -24.00
CA ILE A 24 -35.58 0.15 -23.73
C ILE A 24 -36.76 -0.84 -23.66
N LYS A 25 -36.88 -1.81 -24.58
CA LYS A 25 -37.93 -2.86 -24.57
C LYS A 25 -37.84 -3.79 -23.35
N LYS A 26 -36.64 -4.08 -22.85
CA LYS A 26 -36.42 -4.91 -21.65
C LYS A 26 -36.77 -4.16 -20.36
N LYS A 27 -36.54 -2.84 -20.32
CA LYS A 27 -36.98 -1.93 -19.23
C LYS A 27 -38.46 -1.52 -19.33
N ARG A 28 -39.10 -1.70 -20.50
CA ARG A 28 -40.54 -1.46 -20.79
C ARG A 28 -41.48 -2.28 -19.90
N LYS A 29 -41.08 -3.49 -19.50
CA LYS A 29 -41.91 -4.44 -18.74
C LYS A 29 -42.36 -3.97 -17.35
N ASN A 30 -41.73 -2.95 -16.77
CA ASN A 30 -42.01 -2.48 -15.40
C ASN A 30 -42.66 -1.08 -15.35
N LEU A 31 -43.09 -0.53 -16.49
CA LEU A 31 -43.82 0.74 -16.52
C LEU A 31 -45.34 0.49 -16.43
N PRO A 32 -46.09 1.31 -15.68
CA PRO A 32 -47.55 1.25 -15.68
C PRO A 32 -48.09 1.48 -17.10
N GLU A 33 -49.08 0.70 -17.53
CA GLU A 33 -49.60 0.69 -18.93
C GLU A 33 -50.05 2.08 -19.43
N GLN A 34 -50.54 2.93 -18.52
CA GLN A 34 -50.93 4.31 -18.82
C GLN A 34 -49.75 5.23 -19.20
N VAL A 35 -48.57 4.97 -18.62
CA VAL A 35 -47.33 5.72 -18.90
C VAL A 35 -46.73 5.26 -20.22
N GLU A 36 -46.82 3.96 -20.51
CA GLU A 36 -46.34 3.38 -21.75
C GLU A 36 -47.11 3.92 -22.98
N LYS A 37 -48.44 3.97 -22.91
CA LYS A 37 -49.28 4.52 -23.99
C LYS A 37 -48.99 6.00 -24.26
N LYS A 38 -48.84 6.81 -23.21
CA LYS A 38 -48.51 8.25 -23.37
C LYS A 38 -47.10 8.49 -23.87
N LEU A 39 -46.14 7.65 -23.50
CA LEU A 39 -44.77 7.73 -23.99
C LEU A 39 -44.69 7.38 -25.48
N ASP A 40 -45.37 6.31 -25.90
CA ASP A 40 -45.44 5.91 -27.31
C ASP A 40 -46.14 6.98 -28.17
N GLU A 41 -47.18 7.63 -27.65
CA GLU A 41 -47.88 8.72 -28.34
C GLU A 41 -46.99 9.97 -28.49
N ASN A 42 -46.22 10.32 -27.45
CA ASN A 42 -45.31 11.46 -27.48
C ASN A 42 -44.07 11.20 -28.35
N ILE A 43 -43.55 9.97 -28.38
CA ILE A 43 -42.45 9.58 -29.27
C ILE A 43 -42.90 9.68 -30.73
N ARG A 44 -44.13 9.27 -31.05
CA ARG A 44 -44.71 9.46 -32.40
C ARG A 44 -44.84 10.93 -32.76
N LYS A 45 -45.40 11.76 -31.89
CA LYS A 45 -45.51 13.22 -32.12
C LYS A 45 -44.15 13.88 -32.33
N ILE A 46 -43.13 13.48 -31.59
CA ILE A 46 -41.76 14.01 -31.75
C ILE A 46 -41.15 13.53 -33.08
N SER A 47 -41.35 12.27 -33.47
CA SER A 47 -40.92 11.74 -34.76
C SER A 47 -41.56 12.50 -35.92
N ASP A 48 -42.86 12.79 -35.83
CA ASP A 48 -43.61 13.51 -36.87
C ASP A 48 -43.15 14.98 -36.98
N ILE A 49 -42.92 15.67 -35.86
CA ILE A 49 -42.35 17.03 -35.84
C ILE A 49 -40.93 17.07 -36.40
N PHE A 50 -40.16 16.00 -36.18
CA PHE A 50 -38.80 15.88 -36.68
C PHE A 50 -38.79 15.66 -38.20
N ASP A 51 -39.65 14.77 -38.71
CA ASP A 51 -39.83 14.53 -40.14
C ASP A 51 -40.39 15.76 -40.89
N GLU A 52 -41.27 16.53 -40.25
CA GLU A 52 -41.83 17.78 -40.79
C GLU A 52 -40.75 18.86 -40.91
N LYS A 53 -39.91 19.05 -39.87
CA LYS A 53 -38.81 20.03 -39.89
C LYS A 53 -37.63 19.63 -40.77
N VAL A 54 -37.36 18.33 -40.90
CA VAL A 54 -36.33 17.79 -41.82
C VAL A 54 -36.77 17.95 -43.29
N ARG A 55 -38.07 17.89 -43.59
CA ARG A 55 -38.60 18.18 -44.94
C ARG A 55 -38.69 19.69 -45.25
N ALA A 56 -38.86 20.55 -44.24
CA ALA A 56 -39.16 21.96 -44.45
C ALA A 56 -37.96 22.89 -44.75
N LYS A 57 -36.69 22.45 -44.72
CA LYS A 57 -35.58 23.28 -45.23
C LYS A 57 -34.29 22.47 -45.45
N ASN A 58 -33.82 22.45 -46.70
CA ASN A 58 -32.42 22.20 -47.04
C ASN A 58 -31.53 23.21 -46.31
N SER A 59 -30.76 22.80 -45.30
CA SER A 59 -29.53 23.50 -44.89
C SER A 59 -28.63 22.58 -44.06
N ASP A 60 -27.36 22.55 -44.46
CA ASP A 60 -26.22 21.84 -43.87
C ASP A 60 -26.14 21.87 -42.33
N VAL A 61 -26.75 20.88 -41.67
CA VAL A 61 -26.45 20.59 -40.26
C VAL A 61 -25.85 19.19 -40.17
N PRO A 62 -24.54 19.04 -39.94
CA PRO A 62 -23.95 17.73 -39.72
C PRO A 62 -24.50 17.14 -38.42
N PHE A 63 -24.96 15.90 -38.52
CA PHE A 63 -25.44 15.11 -37.38
C PHE A 63 -24.30 14.91 -36.37
N SER A 64 -24.34 15.65 -35.26
CA SER A 64 -23.40 15.54 -34.14
C SER A 64 -24.09 14.89 -32.95
N GLU A 65 -23.66 13.68 -32.58
CA GLU A 65 -24.19 12.87 -31.46
C GLU A 65 -24.14 13.57 -30.09
N GLU A 66 -23.33 14.62 -29.94
CA GLU A 66 -23.09 15.29 -28.66
C GLU A 66 -24.22 16.28 -28.28
N LYS A 67 -24.95 16.79 -29.28
CA LYS A 67 -26.00 17.82 -29.09
C LYS A 67 -27.40 17.24 -28.83
N TYR A 68 -27.64 16.00 -29.26
CA TYR A 68 -28.94 15.32 -29.14
C TYR A 68 -29.32 14.84 -27.72
N PRO A 69 -28.42 14.35 -26.84
CA PRO A 69 -28.84 13.88 -25.53
C PRO A 69 -29.37 15.03 -24.65
N LYS A 70 -28.81 16.24 -24.78
CA LYS A 70 -29.31 17.43 -24.06
C LYS A 70 -30.65 17.89 -24.61
N LEU A 71 -30.79 17.95 -25.93
CA LEU A 71 -32.02 18.40 -26.59
C LEU A 71 -33.17 17.40 -26.38
N ALA A 72 -32.92 16.10 -26.51
CA ALA A 72 -33.91 15.06 -26.23
C ALA A 72 -34.33 15.05 -24.76
N LEU A 73 -33.40 15.29 -23.84
CA LEU A 73 -33.70 15.43 -22.40
C LEU A 73 -34.53 16.69 -22.10
N GLU A 74 -34.28 17.79 -22.81
CA GLU A 74 -35.02 19.04 -22.68
C GLU A 74 -36.46 18.91 -23.25
N TYR A 75 -36.62 18.26 -24.40
CA TYR A 75 -37.94 17.93 -24.96
C TYR A 75 -38.70 16.90 -24.11
N LEU A 76 -38.03 15.90 -23.55
CA LEU A 76 -38.62 14.96 -22.59
C LEU A 76 -39.07 15.68 -21.32
N LYS A 77 -38.24 16.57 -20.75
CA LYS A 77 -38.61 17.39 -19.59
C LYS A 77 -39.81 18.29 -19.87
N LYS A 78 -39.90 18.86 -21.07
CA LYS A 78 -41.02 19.71 -21.48
C LYS A 78 -42.30 18.91 -21.71
N ALA A 79 -42.22 17.78 -22.41
CA ALA A 79 -43.35 16.88 -22.64
C ALA A 79 -43.85 16.20 -21.35
N LEU A 80 -42.96 15.98 -20.38
CA LEU A 80 -43.30 15.41 -19.08
C LEU A 80 -43.70 16.47 -18.05
N GLY A 81 -43.36 17.75 -18.24
CA GLY A 81 -43.83 18.85 -17.39
C GLY A 81 -45.33 19.13 -17.53
N GLU A 82 -45.91 18.79 -18.69
CA GLU A 82 -47.37 18.87 -18.93
C GLU A 82 -48.14 17.70 -18.29
N THR A 83 -47.49 16.57 -18.04
CA THR A 83 -48.06 15.49 -17.22
C THR A 83 -47.55 15.65 -15.80
N ASN A 84 -48.37 16.17 -14.88
CA ASN A 84 -48.06 16.47 -13.47
C ASN A 84 -47.58 15.25 -12.64
N TYR A 85 -46.49 14.60 -13.05
CA TYR A 85 -45.91 13.40 -12.48
C TYR A 85 -44.50 13.74 -12.02
N ASN A 86 -44.31 13.72 -10.71
CA ASN A 86 -43.12 14.24 -10.04
C ASN A 86 -41.93 13.29 -10.25
N LEU A 87 -41.33 13.34 -11.44
CA LEU A 87 -40.18 12.53 -11.86
C LEU A 87 -38.97 12.76 -10.95
N GLU A 88 -38.81 13.96 -10.39
CA GLU A 88 -37.75 14.23 -9.41
C GLU A 88 -37.86 13.34 -8.17
N HIS A 89 -39.08 13.10 -7.66
CA HIS A 89 -39.31 12.18 -6.54
C HIS A 89 -38.98 10.73 -6.93
N TYR A 90 -39.34 10.30 -8.13
CA TYR A 90 -39.04 8.93 -8.61
C TYR A 90 -37.54 8.73 -8.86
N PHE A 91 -36.85 9.68 -9.50
CA PHE A 91 -35.41 9.59 -9.73
C PHE A 91 -34.59 9.77 -8.44
N LYS A 92 -35.07 10.56 -7.48
CA LYS A 92 -34.45 10.68 -6.14
C LYS A 92 -34.57 9.37 -5.37
N LYS A 93 -35.77 8.75 -5.36
CA LYS A 93 -36.00 7.43 -4.75
C LYS A 93 -35.22 6.31 -5.46
N TYR A 94 -35.13 6.35 -6.79
CA TYR A 94 -34.36 5.37 -7.57
C TYR A 94 -32.84 5.57 -7.42
N ARG A 95 -32.32 6.81 -7.37
CA ARG A 95 -30.90 7.06 -7.04
C ARG A 95 -30.57 6.64 -5.62
N GLN A 96 -31.47 6.88 -4.65
CA GLN A 96 -31.30 6.36 -3.30
C GLN A 96 -31.26 4.83 -3.30
N ASN A 97 -32.25 4.15 -3.90
CA ASN A 97 -32.28 2.68 -3.93
C ASN A 97 -31.09 2.09 -4.69
N ALA A 98 -30.69 2.65 -5.83
CA ALA A 98 -29.54 2.16 -6.59
C ALA A 98 -28.20 2.37 -5.85
N LEU A 99 -28.08 3.44 -5.06
CA LEU A 99 -26.90 3.66 -4.20
C LEU A 99 -26.90 2.72 -3.01
N TRP A 100 -28.06 2.45 -2.40
CA TRP A 100 -28.20 1.49 -1.31
C TRP A 100 -27.96 0.06 -1.77
N GLU A 101 -28.47 -0.34 -2.93
CA GLU A 101 -28.21 -1.65 -3.55
C GLU A 101 -26.71 -1.83 -3.83
N LEU A 102 -26.04 -0.82 -4.40
CA LEU A 102 -24.59 -0.86 -4.62
C LEU A 102 -23.78 -0.90 -3.31
N PHE A 103 -24.25 -0.19 -2.27
CA PHE A 103 -23.62 -0.23 -0.94
C PHE A 103 -23.82 -1.60 -0.29
N ASP A 104 -25.03 -2.16 -0.31
CA ASP A 104 -25.35 -3.46 0.27
C ASP A 104 -24.54 -4.60 -0.38
N GLU A 105 -24.22 -4.49 -1.67
CA GLU A 105 -23.37 -5.46 -2.37
C GLU A 105 -21.87 -5.29 -2.07
N LEU A 106 -21.40 -4.08 -1.76
CA LEU A 106 -19.97 -3.77 -1.65
C LEU A 106 -19.48 -3.49 -0.22
N TRP A 107 -20.35 -3.20 0.74
CA TRP A 107 -19.94 -2.79 2.09
C TRP A 107 -19.14 -3.88 2.78
N LEU A 108 -19.46 -5.17 2.57
CA LEU A 108 -18.71 -6.28 3.14
C LEU A 108 -17.28 -6.32 2.58
N VAL A 109 -17.12 -6.11 1.26
CA VAL A 109 -15.79 -6.06 0.61
C VAL A 109 -15.01 -4.84 1.10
N VAL A 110 -15.64 -3.69 1.20
CA VAL A 110 -15.03 -2.46 1.74
C VAL A 110 -14.66 -2.66 3.21
N LEU A 111 -15.52 -3.27 4.02
CA LEU A 111 -15.27 -3.56 5.42
C LEU A 111 -14.10 -4.53 5.58
N ILE A 112 -14.06 -5.62 4.82
CA ILE A 112 -12.93 -6.56 4.81
C ILE A 112 -11.65 -5.84 4.38
N ALA A 113 -11.70 -5.03 3.33
CA ALA A 113 -10.55 -4.27 2.86
C ALA A 113 -10.04 -3.28 3.93
N LEU A 114 -10.95 -2.63 4.66
CA LEU A 114 -10.61 -1.75 5.78
C LEU A 114 -10.01 -2.54 6.94
N ILE A 115 -10.59 -3.69 7.31
CA ILE A 115 -10.03 -4.56 8.36
C ILE A 115 -8.61 -5.02 7.97
N LEU A 116 -8.42 -5.49 6.74
CA LEU A 116 -7.10 -5.86 6.24
C LEU A 116 -6.14 -4.69 6.26
N LYS A 117 -6.59 -3.49 5.86
CA LYS A 117 -5.77 -2.28 5.81
C LYS A 117 -5.34 -1.79 7.19
N PHE A 118 -6.20 -1.87 8.20
CA PHE A 118 -5.90 -1.36 9.53
C PHE A 118 -5.22 -2.38 10.44
N PHE A 119 -5.60 -3.66 10.35
CA PHE A 119 -5.18 -4.66 11.33
C PHE A 119 -4.19 -5.69 10.77
N VAL A 120 -4.12 -5.84 9.45
CA VAL A 120 -3.37 -6.96 8.86
C VAL A 120 -2.12 -6.50 8.11
N ILE A 121 -2.21 -5.39 7.37
CA ILE A 121 -1.19 -5.02 6.37
C ILE A 121 -0.60 -3.64 6.66
N GLY A 122 0.61 -3.63 7.21
CA GLY A 122 1.49 -2.46 7.22
C GLY A 122 2.33 -2.40 5.96
N SER A 123 2.41 -1.23 5.32
CA SER A 123 3.34 -0.98 4.21
C SER A 123 4.27 0.15 4.61
N PHE A 124 5.54 -0.19 4.85
CA PHE A 124 6.55 0.75 5.31
C PHE A 124 7.64 0.88 4.26
N ARG A 125 7.91 2.12 3.85
CA ARG A 125 9.07 2.44 3.02
C ARG A 125 10.29 2.56 3.91
N VAL A 126 11.41 1.97 3.50
CA VAL A 126 12.68 2.02 4.22
C VAL A 126 13.54 3.16 3.66
N PRO A 127 13.78 4.24 4.43
CA PRO A 127 14.55 5.38 3.93
C PRO A 127 16.04 5.33 4.29
N THR A 128 16.45 4.43 5.20
CA THR A 128 17.79 4.41 5.81
C THR A 128 18.52 3.09 5.61
N GLY A 129 19.85 3.14 5.65
CA GLY A 129 20.74 2.00 5.39
C GLY A 129 20.99 1.04 6.57
N SER A 130 20.36 1.25 7.72
CA SER A 130 20.69 0.52 8.97
C SER A 130 20.47 -1.00 8.95
N MET A 131 19.68 -1.49 8.02
CA MET A 131 19.38 -2.92 7.84
C MET A 131 19.89 -3.45 6.50
N VAL A 132 20.76 -2.68 5.81
CA VAL A 132 21.25 -3.03 4.48
C VAL A 132 21.99 -4.36 4.49
N ASP A 133 21.95 -5.01 3.33
CA ASP A 133 22.14 -6.43 3.04
C ASP A 133 20.86 -7.27 3.24
N THR A 134 20.18 -7.09 4.38
CA THR A 134 18.87 -7.73 4.62
C THR A 134 17.72 -6.93 4.01
N ILE A 135 17.65 -5.62 4.31
CA ILE A 135 16.63 -4.68 3.87
C ILE A 135 17.33 -3.46 3.28
N GLU A 136 17.13 -3.22 1.98
CA GLU A 136 17.80 -2.12 1.28
C GLU A 136 17.01 -0.82 1.33
N ILE A 137 17.72 0.30 1.21
CA ILE A 137 17.10 1.63 1.03
C ILE A 137 16.19 1.60 -0.19
N GLY A 138 14.94 2.02 -0.03
CA GLY A 138 13.91 2.00 -1.06
C GLY A 138 13.08 0.72 -1.15
N ASP A 139 13.36 -0.28 -0.31
CA ASP A 139 12.43 -1.38 -0.08
C ASP A 139 11.13 -0.89 0.57
N ASN A 140 10.01 -1.47 0.12
CA ASN A 140 8.72 -1.34 0.76
C ASN A 140 8.38 -2.71 1.35
N LEU A 141 8.27 -2.73 2.67
CA LEU A 141 8.10 -3.94 3.45
C LEU A 141 6.63 -4.25 3.61
N PHE A 142 6.28 -5.52 3.45
CA PHE A 142 5.01 -6.06 3.88
C PHE A 142 5.16 -6.50 5.33
N VAL A 143 4.44 -5.84 6.23
CA VAL A 143 4.53 -6.07 7.67
C VAL A 143 3.22 -6.66 8.16
N SER A 144 3.31 -7.79 8.85
CA SER A 144 2.20 -8.35 9.61
C SER A 144 2.06 -7.58 10.91
N MET A 145 1.03 -6.74 10.97
CA MET A 145 0.69 -5.95 12.17
C MET A 145 0.04 -6.80 13.26
N PHE A 146 -0.43 -8.00 12.91
CA PHE A 146 -1.12 -8.92 13.82
C PHE A 146 -0.20 -9.97 14.46
N TYR A 147 1.05 -10.11 14.00
CA TYR A 147 1.92 -11.22 14.41
C TYR A 147 2.17 -11.24 15.92
N TYR A 148 2.43 -10.06 16.50
CA TYR A 148 2.72 -9.92 17.94
C TYR A 148 1.49 -9.53 18.76
N GLY A 149 0.47 -8.93 18.15
CA GLY A 149 -0.73 -8.49 18.85
C GLY A 149 -1.65 -7.65 17.99
N LEU A 150 -2.78 -7.22 18.55
CA LEU A 150 -3.70 -6.29 17.90
C LEU A 150 -3.52 -4.89 18.48
N THR A 151 -3.29 -3.94 17.58
CA THR A 151 -3.25 -2.50 17.90
C THR A 151 -4.52 -1.87 17.34
N LEU A 152 -5.21 -1.04 18.13
CA LEU A 152 -6.29 -0.23 17.58
C LEU A 152 -5.71 0.86 16.68
N PRO A 153 -6.36 1.21 15.55
CA PRO A 153 -5.97 2.40 14.83
C PRO A 153 -5.96 3.59 15.80
N PHE A 154 -4.91 4.41 15.75
CA PHE A 154 -4.65 5.58 16.63
C PHE A 154 -4.22 5.28 18.07
N ALA A 155 -4.22 4.03 18.53
CA ALA A 155 -3.68 3.68 19.84
C ALA A 155 -2.17 3.42 19.76
N GLU A 156 -1.45 3.86 20.79
CA GLU A 156 0.00 3.61 20.92
C GLU A 156 0.31 2.24 21.56
N THR A 157 -0.71 1.52 22.01
CA THR A 157 -0.56 0.28 22.78
C THR A 157 -1.40 -0.85 22.17
N GLN A 158 -0.87 -2.06 22.27
CA GLN A 158 -1.59 -3.29 21.90
C GLN A 158 -2.60 -3.63 22.99
N PHE A 159 -3.83 -3.98 22.59
CA PHE A 159 -4.88 -4.38 23.53
C PHE A 159 -4.99 -5.90 23.69
N VAL A 160 -4.45 -6.67 22.73
CA VAL A 160 -4.23 -8.11 22.86
C VAL A 160 -2.83 -8.44 22.36
N GLU A 161 -2.06 -9.15 23.18
CA GLU A 161 -0.71 -9.64 22.85
C GLU A 161 -0.81 -11.14 22.54
N PHE A 162 -0.33 -11.58 21.37
CA PHE A 162 -0.40 -12.98 20.94
C PHE A 162 0.94 -13.71 21.03
N ALA A 163 2.03 -12.99 20.80
CA ALA A 163 3.37 -13.53 20.77
C ALA A 163 4.38 -12.45 21.16
N ASP A 164 5.54 -12.89 21.65
CA ASP A 164 6.67 -12.03 21.93
C ASP A 164 7.75 -12.17 20.85
N PRO A 165 8.41 -11.07 20.46
CA PRO A 165 9.59 -11.11 19.62
C PRO A 165 10.65 -12.07 20.15
N LYS A 166 11.16 -12.91 19.26
CA LYS A 166 12.22 -13.87 19.56
C LYS A 166 13.57 -13.33 19.13
N ARG A 167 14.64 -13.86 19.74
CA ARG A 167 16.01 -13.56 19.34
C ARG A 167 16.22 -13.87 17.85
N GLY A 168 16.91 -12.97 17.16
CA GLY A 168 17.17 -13.06 15.72
C GLY A 168 16.04 -12.53 14.84
N GLU A 169 14.83 -12.32 15.36
CA GLU A 169 13.72 -11.80 14.55
C GLU A 169 13.92 -10.34 14.18
N ILE A 170 13.45 -9.98 12.98
CA ILE A 170 13.33 -8.58 12.56
C ILE A 170 11.97 -8.07 13.01
N ILE A 171 11.94 -6.91 13.67
CA ILE A 171 10.71 -6.28 14.13
C ILE A 171 10.60 -4.84 13.65
N THR A 172 9.36 -4.41 13.46
CA THR A 172 9.00 -3.00 13.33
C THR A 172 8.51 -2.49 14.68
N PHE A 173 8.92 -1.29 15.06
CA PHE A 173 8.55 -0.69 16.33
C PHE A 173 8.60 0.83 16.26
N THR A 174 7.91 1.49 17.18
CA THR A 174 8.04 2.93 17.41
C THR A 174 9.25 3.21 18.29
N GLU A 175 10.18 4.03 17.83
CA GLU A 175 11.36 4.45 18.58
C GLU A 175 10.97 4.98 19.97
N PRO A 176 11.61 4.48 21.05
CA PRO A 176 11.37 5.02 22.38
C PRO A 176 11.98 6.43 22.46
N GLY A 177 11.13 7.44 22.55
CA GLY A 177 11.56 8.83 22.58
C GLY A 177 10.48 9.80 22.08
N PRO A 178 10.79 11.10 22.04
CA PRO A 178 9.83 12.13 21.64
C PRO A 178 9.47 12.07 20.15
N ASP A 179 10.39 11.60 19.30
CA ASP A 179 10.24 11.61 17.85
C ASP A 179 9.26 10.55 17.32
N LYS A 180 8.97 9.49 18.11
CA LYS A 180 8.05 8.38 17.80
C LYS A 180 8.14 7.86 16.35
N LYS A 181 9.37 7.73 15.82
CA LYS A 181 9.62 7.25 14.45
C LYS A 181 9.39 5.75 14.34
N ALA A 182 8.80 5.29 13.25
CA ALA A 182 8.72 3.86 12.94
C ALA A 182 10.09 3.37 12.44
N LEU A 183 10.66 2.38 13.12
CA LEU A 183 11.97 1.80 12.82
C LEU A 183 11.85 0.29 12.60
N VAL A 184 12.85 -0.25 11.89
CA VAL A 184 13.04 -1.68 11.69
C VAL A 184 14.43 -2.06 12.16
N LYS A 185 14.53 -3.06 13.03
CA LYS A 185 15.78 -3.60 13.59
C LYS A 185 15.65 -5.10 13.89
N ARG A 186 16.79 -5.76 14.11
CA ARG A 186 16.85 -7.15 14.55
C ARG A 186 16.93 -7.24 16.07
N VAL A 187 16.18 -8.16 16.66
CA VAL A 187 16.21 -8.47 18.10
C VAL A 187 17.47 -9.27 18.41
N ILE A 188 18.34 -8.70 19.25
CA ILE A 188 19.57 -9.35 19.72
C ILE A 188 19.39 -9.89 21.14
N GLY A 189 18.67 -9.17 21.99
CA GLY A 189 18.35 -9.58 23.35
C GLY A 189 16.85 -9.55 23.63
N VAL A 190 16.35 -10.60 24.27
CA VAL A 190 14.98 -10.72 24.80
C VAL A 190 14.98 -10.53 26.33
N PRO A 191 13.83 -10.37 27.00
CA PRO A 191 13.78 -10.22 28.45
C PRO A 191 14.62 -11.26 29.20
N GLY A 192 15.42 -10.79 30.17
CA GLY A 192 16.33 -11.63 30.96
C GLY A 192 17.70 -11.90 30.33
N ASP A 193 17.89 -11.60 29.03
CA ASP A 193 19.19 -11.77 28.40
C ASP A 193 20.23 -10.78 28.96
N THR A 194 21.46 -11.25 29.13
CA THR A 194 22.60 -10.41 29.50
C THR A 194 23.42 -10.09 28.25
N ILE A 195 23.61 -8.82 27.95
CA ILE A 195 24.31 -8.34 26.76
C ILE A 195 25.61 -7.65 27.16
N TYR A 196 26.67 -7.92 26.42
CA TYR A 196 27.95 -7.21 26.50
C TYR A 196 28.46 -6.94 25.09
N ILE A 197 28.86 -5.71 24.81
CA ILE A 197 29.33 -5.28 23.49
C ILE A 197 30.69 -4.64 23.66
N THR A 198 31.69 -5.13 22.92
CA THR A 198 33.04 -4.55 22.93
C THR A 198 33.65 -4.59 21.53
N GLY A 199 34.10 -3.43 21.03
CA GLY A 199 34.52 -3.29 19.64
C GLY A 199 33.45 -3.75 18.65
N LYS A 200 33.75 -4.81 17.89
CA LYS A 200 32.83 -5.47 16.94
C LYS A 200 32.13 -6.70 17.50
N ASN A 201 32.45 -7.10 18.73
CA ASN A 201 31.99 -8.35 19.32
C ASN A 201 30.77 -8.10 20.19
N VAL A 202 29.75 -8.92 19.99
CA VAL A 202 28.53 -8.92 20.78
C VAL A 202 28.46 -10.26 21.51
N TYR A 203 28.21 -10.21 22.80
CA TYR A 203 28.04 -11.36 23.67
C TYR A 203 26.62 -11.35 24.22
N VAL A 204 25.95 -12.49 24.14
CA VAL A 204 24.61 -12.71 24.69
C VAL A 204 24.70 -13.87 25.67
N ASN A 205 24.30 -13.64 26.92
CA ASN A 205 24.42 -14.60 28.03
C ASN A 205 25.85 -15.14 28.20
N GLY A 206 26.85 -14.26 28.00
CA GLY A 206 28.27 -14.59 28.05
C GLY A 206 28.83 -15.34 26.84
N LYS A 207 27.98 -15.74 25.88
CA LYS A 207 28.41 -16.39 24.63
C LYS A 207 28.54 -15.37 23.51
N LYS A 208 29.67 -15.42 22.80
CA LYS A 208 29.93 -14.55 21.66
C LYS A 208 29.03 -14.94 20.48
N LEU A 209 28.51 -13.95 19.77
CA LEU A 209 27.94 -14.15 18.44
C LEU A 209 29.10 -14.42 17.48
N GLU A 210 29.24 -15.69 17.08
CA GLU A 210 30.32 -16.10 16.19
C GLU A 210 30.11 -15.53 14.80
N ARG A 211 31.20 -15.11 14.16
CA ARG A 211 31.19 -14.43 12.86
C ARG A 211 32.03 -15.18 11.85
N GLU A 212 31.41 -15.50 10.72
CA GLU A 212 32.07 -16.06 9.55
C GLU A 212 32.03 -15.03 8.42
N GLU A 213 33.19 -14.67 7.86
CA GLU A 213 33.24 -13.74 6.73
C GLU A 213 32.66 -14.42 5.48
N VAL A 214 31.73 -13.73 4.83
CA VAL A 214 31.10 -14.20 3.58
C VAL A 214 31.77 -13.56 2.38
N GLY A 215 32.07 -12.26 2.46
CA GLY A 215 32.78 -11.53 1.42
C GLY A 215 32.53 -10.03 1.45
N LYS A 216 32.98 -9.34 0.40
CA LYS A 216 32.81 -7.90 0.22
C LYS A 216 31.49 -7.59 -0.47
N VAL A 217 30.74 -6.65 0.09
CA VAL A 217 29.49 -6.14 -0.48
C VAL A 217 29.48 -4.62 -0.43
N GLY A 218 29.02 -3.99 -1.50
CA GLY A 218 28.87 -2.54 -1.59
C GLY A 218 27.42 -2.14 -1.65
N TYR A 219 27.05 -1.01 -1.06
CA TYR A 219 25.69 -0.47 -1.18
C TYR A 219 25.66 1.05 -1.36
N TYR A 220 24.57 1.54 -1.93
CA TYR A 220 24.33 2.98 -2.05
C TYR A 220 23.74 3.52 -0.75
N SER A 221 24.49 4.38 -0.06
CA SER A 221 23.98 5.13 1.11
C SER A 221 22.83 6.06 0.73
N SER A 222 22.12 6.58 1.73
CA SER A 222 21.05 7.56 1.52
C SER A 222 21.54 8.87 0.89
N ARG A 223 22.86 9.12 0.88
CA ARG A 223 23.52 10.27 0.22
C ARG A 223 23.99 9.95 -1.20
N GLY A 224 23.67 8.77 -1.74
CA GLY A 224 24.08 8.34 -3.08
C GLY A 224 25.55 7.95 -3.23
N ARG A 225 26.29 7.80 -2.12
CA ARG A 225 27.68 7.31 -2.11
C ARG A 225 27.67 5.79 -2.01
N ILE A 226 28.61 5.15 -2.71
CA ILE A 226 28.88 3.72 -2.53
C ILE A 226 29.68 3.56 -1.24
N GLU A 227 29.21 2.70 -0.36
CA GLU A 227 29.88 2.30 0.87
C GLU A 227 30.37 0.86 0.70
N ASP A 228 31.68 0.66 0.82
CA ASP A 228 32.30 -0.66 0.78
C ASP A 228 32.25 -1.30 2.17
N THR A 229 31.74 -2.53 2.23
CA THR A 229 31.54 -3.25 3.48
C THR A 229 31.97 -4.70 3.36
N THR A 230 32.33 -5.31 4.49
CA THR A 230 32.45 -6.76 4.60
C THR A 230 31.18 -7.33 5.22
N GLN A 231 30.60 -8.34 4.57
CA GLN A 231 29.49 -9.14 5.08
C GLN A 231 30.01 -10.30 5.91
N PHE A 232 29.36 -10.52 7.05
CA PHE A 232 29.58 -11.65 7.94
C PHE A 232 28.25 -12.34 8.21
N THR A 233 28.29 -13.65 8.41
CA THR A 233 27.19 -14.39 9.03
C THR A 233 27.44 -14.45 10.53
N GLU A 234 26.52 -13.87 11.31
CA GLU A 234 26.50 -14.01 12.76
C GLU A 234 25.64 -15.21 13.18
N THR A 235 26.18 -16.04 14.06
CA THR A 235 25.48 -17.21 14.61
C THR A 235 25.33 -17.07 16.12
N ASP A 236 24.10 -17.23 16.62
CA ASP A 236 23.83 -17.25 18.05
C ASP A 236 24.01 -18.65 18.66
N GLU A 237 23.92 -18.73 19.99
CA GLU A 237 24.06 -19.98 20.74
C GLU A 237 23.01 -21.06 20.39
N ASN A 238 21.89 -20.66 19.81
CA ASN A 238 20.79 -21.53 19.40
C ASN A 238 20.92 -21.95 17.92
N GLY A 239 21.98 -21.51 17.23
CA GLY A 239 22.21 -21.79 15.82
C GLY A 239 21.43 -20.89 14.87
N ASN A 240 20.77 -19.84 15.35
CA ASN A 240 20.15 -18.85 14.46
C ASN A 240 21.24 -18.06 13.75
N LYS A 241 21.09 -17.92 12.42
CA LYS A 241 22.06 -17.25 11.56
C LYS A 241 21.45 -16.04 10.89
N TYR A 242 22.19 -14.95 10.85
CA TYR A 242 21.79 -13.73 10.13
C TYR A 242 23.01 -12.99 9.59
N ASN A 243 22.81 -12.31 8.46
CA ASN A 243 23.87 -11.53 7.84
C ASN A 243 23.96 -10.15 8.49
N VAL A 244 25.20 -9.69 8.63
CA VAL A 244 25.53 -8.35 9.11
C VAL A 244 26.66 -7.78 8.27
N ILE A 245 26.73 -6.46 8.16
CA ILE A 245 27.79 -5.78 7.43
C ILE A 245 28.53 -4.79 8.34
N TYR A 246 29.83 -4.64 8.10
CA TYR A 246 30.70 -3.66 8.76
C TYR A 246 31.38 -2.80 7.69
N ASN A 247 31.46 -1.50 7.91
CA ASN A 247 32.02 -0.55 6.95
C ASN A 247 33.55 -0.66 6.94
N ASP A 248 34.14 -0.90 5.77
CA ASP A 248 35.60 -1.07 5.63
C ASP A 248 36.35 0.22 5.93
N SER A 249 35.72 1.37 5.73
CA SER A 249 36.29 2.69 6.01
C SER A 249 36.34 3.02 7.50
N PHE A 250 35.59 2.30 8.34
CA PHE A 250 35.74 2.41 9.78
C PHE A 250 36.98 1.62 10.17
N THR A 251 38.06 2.29 10.59
CA THR A 251 39.21 1.61 11.22
C THR A 251 38.84 1.18 12.64
N ASP A 252 39.65 0.32 13.26
CA ASP A 252 39.41 -0.07 14.65
C ASP A 252 39.51 1.14 15.61
N GLU A 253 40.39 2.11 15.31
CA GLU A 253 40.48 3.40 16.03
C GLU A 253 39.19 4.23 15.91
N ILE A 254 38.63 4.36 14.70
CA ILE A 254 37.37 5.07 14.48
C ILE A 254 36.24 4.37 15.23
N ARG A 255 36.20 3.03 15.21
CA ARG A 255 35.19 2.26 15.95
C ARG A 255 35.30 2.46 17.44
N GLU A 256 36.50 2.49 17.99
CA GLU A 256 36.71 2.75 19.42
C GLU A 256 36.20 4.15 19.79
N GLN A 257 36.49 5.16 18.95
CA GLN A 257 35.95 6.51 19.15
C GLN A 257 34.42 6.56 19.06
N VAL A 258 33.80 5.85 18.11
CA VAL A 258 32.33 5.79 17.99
C VAL A 258 31.72 5.03 19.16
N ASN A 259 32.29 3.89 19.53
CA ASN A 259 31.85 3.07 20.66
C ASN A 259 32.01 3.79 22.01
N SER A 260 32.95 4.73 22.14
CA SER A 260 33.06 5.58 23.33
C SER A 260 31.81 6.44 23.57
N ARG A 261 31.03 6.72 22.51
CA ARG A 261 29.76 7.45 22.58
C ARG A 261 28.54 6.53 22.78
N CYS A 262 28.72 5.22 22.72
CA CYS A 262 27.66 4.23 22.92
C CYS A 262 27.46 3.98 24.42
N PRO A 263 26.33 4.42 25.02
CA PRO A 263 26.12 4.30 26.47
C PRO A 263 25.98 2.85 26.94
N TYR A 264 25.68 1.93 26.04
CA TYR A 264 25.49 0.50 26.32
C TYR A 264 26.69 -0.36 25.87
N CYS A 265 27.75 0.23 25.36
CA CYS A 265 28.97 -0.49 25.00
C CYS A 265 29.96 -0.51 26.18
N GLU A 266 30.90 -1.47 26.14
CA GLU A 266 31.94 -1.71 27.16
C GLU A 266 31.36 -1.92 28.58
N ARG A 267 30.11 -2.38 28.68
CA ARG A 267 29.45 -2.73 29.94
C ARG A 267 28.46 -3.86 29.75
N THR A 268 28.28 -4.65 30.81
CA THR A 268 27.28 -5.72 30.84
C THR A 268 25.97 -5.18 31.39
N PHE A 269 24.86 -5.51 30.75
CA PHE A 269 23.52 -5.17 31.22
C PHE A 269 22.54 -6.30 30.93
N THR A 270 21.47 -6.36 31.72
CA THR A 270 20.37 -7.32 31.52
C THR A 270 19.20 -6.61 30.87
N VAL A 271 18.61 -7.22 29.84
CA VAL A 271 17.41 -6.73 29.18
C VAL A 271 16.24 -6.81 30.16
N PRO A 272 15.58 -5.69 30.51
CA PRO A 272 14.49 -5.70 31.47
C PRO A 272 13.29 -6.52 30.99
N GLU A 273 12.43 -6.88 31.94
CA GLU A 273 11.14 -7.48 31.62
C GLU A 273 10.34 -6.61 30.65
N ARG A 274 9.62 -7.27 29.72
CA ARG A 274 8.82 -6.62 28.67
C ARG A 274 9.61 -5.60 27.83
N ASN A 275 10.90 -5.82 27.64
CA ASN A 275 11.77 -4.99 26.81
C ASN A 275 12.64 -5.84 25.88
N TYR A 276 13.12 -5.24 24.81
CA TYR A 276 14.00 -5.87 23.82
C TYR A 276 15.23 -5.01 23.56
N PHE A 277 16.36 -5.66 23.31
CA PHE A 277 17.56 -5.00 22.82
C PHE A 277 17.71 -5.30 21.33
N VAL A 278 17.71 -4.26 20.49
CA VAL A 278 17.71 -4.40 19.03
C VAL A 278 18.91 -3.73 18.40
N MET A 279 19.40 -4.30 17.30
CA MET A 279 20.52 -3.76 16.53
C MET A 279 20.22 -3.77 15.03
N GLY A 280 20.87 -2.87 14.30
CA GLY A 280 20.86 -2.91 12.84
C GLY A 280 21.80 -3.98 12.29
N ASP A 281 21.45 -4.55 11.15
CA ASP A 281 22.33 -5.49 10.43
C ASP A 281 23.54 -4.75 9.82
N ASN A 282 23.39 -3.46 9.51
CA ASN A 282 24.51 -2.58 9.20
C ASN A 282 25.10 -2.01 10.48
N ARG A 283 26.11 -2.69 11.02
CA ARG A 283 26.55 -2.54 12.41
C ARG A 283 27.22 -1.21 12.69
N ASP A 284 27.97 -0.68 11.72
CA ASP A 284 28.66 0.61 11.86
C ASP A 284 27.76 1.82 11.50
N ASP A 285 26.67 1.61 10.74
CA ASP A 285 25.74 2.67 10.29
C ASP A 285 24.30 2.42 10.75
N SER A 286 24.13 2.24 12.06
CA SER A 286 22.83 2.03 12.69
C SER A 286 22.71 2.74 14.03
N LEU A 287 21.74 3.65 14.14
CA LEU A 287 21.29 4.21 15.41
C LEU A 287 20.23 3.29 16.02
N ASP A 288 20.64 2.47 16.99
CA ASP A 288 19.84 1.41 17.60
C ASP A 288 20.01 1.35 19.13
N SER A 289 19.62 0.25 19.78
CA SER A 289 19.59 0.13 21.23
C SER A 289 20.92 0.39 21.93
N ARG A 290 22.04 0.30 21.19
CA ARG A 290 23.36 0.73 21.66
C ARG A 290 23.39 2.19 22.13
N TYR A 291 22.56 3.04 21.54
CA TYR A 291 22.56 4.49 21.76
C TYR A 291 21.37 4.98 22.59
N TRP A 292 20.18 4.43 22.38
CA TRP A 292 18.94 4.88 23.04
C TRP A 292 18.33 3.85 24.00
N GLY A 293 18.92 2.68 24.15
CA GLY A 293 18.49 1.66 25.12
C GLY A 293 17.40 0.73 24.60
N PHE A 294 16.49 0.31 25.47
CA PHE A 294 15.59 -0.81 25.18
C PHE A 294 14.31 -0.40 24.46
N VAL A 295 13.73 -1.34 23.71
CA VAL A 295 12.40 -1.20 23.10
C VAL A 295 11.36 -1.82 24.03
N PRO A 296 10.42 -1.04 24.60
CA PRO A 296 9.32 -1.60 25.35
C PRO A 296 8.42 -2.48 24.47
N ARG A 297 7.85 -3.54 25.04
CA ARG A 297 6.95 -4.46 24.33
C ARG A 297 5.78 -3.74 23.65
N GLY A 298 5.25 -2.70 24.28
CA GLY A 298 4.14 -1.90 23.74
C GLY A 298 4.51 -1.11 22.48
N ASN A 299 5.80 -0.85 22.25
CA ASN A 299 6.27 -0.15 21.06
C ASN A 299 6.39 -1.05 19.83
N VAL A 300 6.36 -2.37 20.02
CA VAL A 300 6.45 -3.35 18.93
C VAL A 300 5.19 -3.31 18.08
N GLN A 301 5.35 -3.03 16.79
CA GLN A 301 4.24 -2.84 15.85
C GLN A 301 3.90 -4.11 15.07
N GLY A 302 4.91 -4.83 14.58
CA GLY A 302 4.68 -5.96 13.70
C GLY A 302 5.95 -6.61 13.15
N LYS A 303 5.77 -7.75 12.47
CA LYS A 303 6.85 -8.52 11.87
C LYS A 303 6.94 -8.25 10.36
N PRO A 304 8.05 -7.69 9.84
CA PRO A 304 8.33 -7.69 8.41
C PRO A 304 8.38 -9.13 7.88
N LEU A 305 7.64 -9.39 6.80
CA LEU A 305 7.57 -10.72 6.19
C LEU A 305 8.41 -10.78 4.91
N PHE A 306 8.18 -9.83 4.00
CA PHE A 306 8.88 -9.79 2.72
C PHE A 306 8.88 -8.38 2.12
N VAL A 307 9.72 -8.17 1.10
CA VAL A 307 9.71 -6.97 0.27
C VAL A 307 8.64 -7.11 -0.82
N TRP A 308 7.60 -6.27 -0.81
CA TRP A 308 6.54 -6.33 -1.85
C TRP A 308 6.81 -5.41 -3.03
N PHE A 309 7.65 -4.38 -2.84
CA PHE A 309 8.06 -3.46 -3.89
C PHE A 309 9.42 -2.84 -3.55
N SER A 310 10.28 -2.62 -4.54
CA SER A 310 11.62 -2.10 -4.30
C SER A 310 12.11 -1.24 -5.44
N VAL A 311 12.60 -0.05 -5.11
CA VAL A 311 13.14 0.92 -6.08
C VAL A 311 14.47 1.48 -5.59
N GLN A 312 15.39 1.72 -6.53
CA GLN A 312 16.60 2.47 -6.28
C GLN A 312 16.35 3.94 -6.64
N PHE A 313 16.66 4.82 -5.70
CA PHE A 313 16.60 6.26 -5.92
C PHE A 313 17.96 6.81 -6.36
N GLY A 314 17.91 7.90 -7.12
CA GLY A 314 19.06 8.71 -7.46
C GLY A 314 19.34 9.77 -6.41
N ASN A 315 19.50 11.02 -6.84
CA ASN A 315 19.88 12.11 -5.93
C ASN A 315 18.69 12.66 -5.11
N SER A 316 17.48 12.18 -5.37
CA SER A 316 16.24 12.61 -4.71
C SER A 316 15.25 11.45 -4.60
N ILE A 317 14.35 11.52 -3.63
CA ILE A 317 13.25 10.55 -3.44
C ILE A 317 12.24 10.52 -4.61
N PHE A 318 12.29 11.51 -5.50
CA PHE A 318 11.48 11.56 -6.71
C PHE A 318 12.21 11.06 -7.96
N ASP A 319 13.52 10.80 -7.86
CA ASP A 319 14.37 10.33 -8.95
C ASP A 319 14.51 8.81 -8.87
N ILE A 320 13.57 8.08 -9.48
CA ILE A 320 13.61 6.62 -9.54
C ILE A 320 14.58 6.20 -10.64
N LYS A 321 15.72 5.62 -10.27
CA LYS A 321 16.72 5.11 -11.21
C LYS A 321 16.35 3.73 -11.74
N GLU A 322 15.93 2.84 -10.85
CA GLU A 322 15.71 1.44 -11.19
C GLU A 322 14.61 0.81 -10.33
N LEU A 323 13.83 -0.09 -10.94
CA LEU A 323 12.94 -1.00 -10.23
C LEU A 323 13.67 -2.32 -9.96
N ARG A 324 13.90 -2.66 -8.69
CA ARG A 324 14.66 -3.85 -8.28
C ARG A 324 13.75 -5.08 -8.17
N LEU A 325 13.46 -5.69 -9.32
CA LEU A 325 12.55 -6.86 -9.40
C LEU A 325 13.06 -8.08 -8.63
N ASN A 326 14.38 -8.27 -8.56
CA ASN A 326 15.03 -9.36 -7.82
C ASN A 326 14.78 -9.30 -6.31
N ARG A 327 14.42 -8.13 -5.76
CA ARG A 327 14.09 -7.97 -4.34
C ARG A 327 12.63 -8.28 -4.04
N ILE A 328 11.73 -8.23 -5.02
CA ILE A 328 10.30 -8.48 -4.78
C ILE A 328 10.10 -9.95 -4.39
N GLY A 329 9.40 -10.18 -3.27
CA GLY A 329 9.21 -11.51 -2.71
C GLY A 329 10.39 -12.02 -1.88
N HIS A 330 11.40 -11.19 -1.62
CA HIS A 330 12.47 -11.55 -0.69
C HIS A 330 11.90 -11.65 0.73
N PHE A 331 11.86 -12.87 1.27
CA PHE A 331 11.39 -13.15 2.63
C PHE A 331 12.52 -13.00 3.63
N PHE A 332 12.21 -12.41 4.77
CA PHE A 332 13.16 -12.30 5.88
C PHE A 332 13.12 -13.58 6.72
N LYS A 333 14.29 -14.19 6.92
CA LYS A 333 14.47 -15.33 7.82
C LYS A 333 14.79 -14.88 9.24
#